data_AF-A0A813GLI7-F1
#
_entry.id   AF-A0A813GLI7-F1
#
_cell.length_a   1.000
_cell.length_b   1.000
_cell.length_c   1.000
_cell.angle_alpha   90.00
_cell.angle_beta   90.00
_cell.angle_gamma   90.00
#
_symmetry.space_group_name_H-M   'P 1'
#
loop_
_entity.id
_entity.type
_entity.pdbx_description
1 polymer ?
#
loop_
_entity_poly.entity_id
_entity_poly.type
_entity_poly.pdbx_seq_one_letter_code
_entity_poly.pdbx_strand_id
1 'polypeptide(L)'
;MGRPPQRVFLVFQSVLHLLAGSESSIQLKPSGTPKDVSWASCVTMMRSRSFLASLLNIQQAVDDGKLTKENVKVAKALLDSIEGDSEDDKVNIVARTSSAVVAYHTAVSEISARFGGVCAKDLFPEGWHSRRHQSALRRSAEVYNL
;
A
#
# COMPACT_ATOMS: atom_id res chain seq x y z
N MET A 1 -8.04 6.72 -8.22
CA MET A 1 -8.45 5.95 -7.03
C MET A 1 -9.38 6.82 -6.21
N GLY A 2 -10.50 6.28 -5.73
CA GLY A 2 -11.38 6.99 -4.80
C GLY A 2 -10.67 7.33 -3.49
N ARG A 3 -11.20 8.30 -2.74
CA ARG A 3 -10.70 8.66 -1.41
C ARG A 3 -11.08 7.55 -0.42
N PRO A 4 -10.14 7.02 0.38
CA PRO A 4 -10.43 5.96 1.33
C PRO A 4 -11.25 6.51 2.51
N PRO A 5 -11.79 5.63 3.38
CA PRO A 5 -12.36 6.06 4.66
C PRO A 5 -11.39 6.95 5.42
N GLN A 6 -11.91 7.97 6.11
CA GLN A 6 -11.08 9.01 6.74
C GLN A 6 -10.05 8.44 7.72
N ARG A 7 -10.39 7.39 8.47
CA ARG A 7 -9.46 6.70 9.40
C ARG A 7 -8.25 6.10 8.68
N VAL A 8 -8.49 5.46 7.54
CA VAL A 8 -7.43 4.90 6.70
C VAL A 8 -6.53 6.01 6.16
N PHE A 9 -7.14 7.14 5.75
CA PHE A 9 -6.37 8.29 5.30
C PHE A 9 -5.44 8.84 6.39
N LEU A 10 -5.93 8.99 7.62
CA LEU A 10 -5.12 9.46 8.76
C LEU A 10 -3.93 8.55 9.07
N VAL A 11 -4.10 7.23 8.96
CA VAL A 11 -2.99 6.28 9.09
C VAL A 11 -1.92 6.53 8.03
N PHE A 12 -2.32 6.66 6.75
CA PHE A 12 -1.34 6.91 5.68
C PHE A 12 -0.69 8.30 5.76
N GLN A 13 -1.41 9.32 6.24
CA GLN A 13 -0.80 10.62 6.52
C GLN A 13 0.25 10.51 7.65
N SER A 14 -0.04 9.72 8.69
CA SER A 14 0.90 9.47 9.78
C SER A 14 2.16 8.79 9.27
N VAL A 15 2.01 7.75 8.44
CA VAL A 15 3.14 7.06 7.78
C VAL A 15 3.93 8.01 6.89
N LEU A 16 3.25 8.90 6.16
CA LEU A 16 3.88 9.90 5.30
C LEU A 16 4.74 10.90 6.10
N HIS A 17 4.32 11.28 7.31
CA HIS A 17 5.16 12.05 8.22
C HIS A 17 6.33 11.23 8.76
N LEU A 18 6.10 9.98 9.17
CA LEU A 18 7.16 9.12 9.72
C LEU A 18 8.26 8.78 8.72
N LEU A 19 7.90 8.57 7.46
CA LEU A 19 8.86 8.25 6.40
C LEU A 19 9.47 9.50 5.74
N ALA A 20 9.07 10.70 6.16
CA ALA A 20 9.62 11.94 5.66
C ALA A 20 11.12 12.03 5.97
N GLY A 21 11.95 12.05 4.93
CA GLY A 21 13.42 12.04 5.04
C GLY A 21 14.05 10.66 4.83
N SER A 22 13.26 9.58 4.86
CA SER A 22 13.73 8.21 4.60
C SER A 22 13.21 7.67 3.27
N GLU A 23 11.98 8.03 2.88
CA GLU A 23 11.37 7.62 1.62
C GLU A 23 11.52 8.71 0.55
N SER A 24 12.21 8.38 -0.54
CA SER A 24 12.62 9.33 -1.59
C SER A 24 11.46 9.87 -2.42
N SER A 25 10.33 9.17 -2.46
CA SER A 25 9.12 9.63 -3.15
C SER A 25 8.39 10.78 -2.44
N ILE A 26 8.76 11.09 -1.20
CA ILE A 26 8.12 12.15 -0.42
C ILE A 26 8.87 13.47 -0.62
N GLN A 27 8.19 14.46 -1.19
CA GLN A 27 8.74 15.80 -1.29
C GLN A 27 8.69 16.51 0.06
N LEU A 28 9.80 17.10 0.47
CA LEU A 28 9.94 17.77 1.76
C LEU A 28 9.96 19.30 1.59
N LYS A 29 9.50 19.99 2.64
CA LYS A 29 9.73 21.41 2.87
C LYS A 29 11.15 21.61 3.43
N PRO A 30 11.68 22.84 3.44
CA PRO A 30 12.96 23.14 4.10
C PRO A 30 13.01 22.73 5.58
N SER A 31 11.86 22.65 6.25
CA SER A 31 11.75 22.18 7.64
C SER A 31 11.87 20.65 7.82
N GLY A 32 12.00 19.88 6.74
CA GLY A 32 12.02 18.41 6.78
C GLY A 32 10.64 17.75 6.93
N THR A 33 9.57 18.55 6.90
CA THR A 33 8.18 18.05 6.89
C THR A 33 7.70 17.80 5.45
N PRO A 34 6.72 16.90 5.23
CA PRO A 34 6.14 16.69 3.91
C PRO A 34 5.55 17.99 3.31
N LYS A 35 5.80 18.21 2.02
CA LYS A 35 5.28 19.35 1.27
C LYS A 35 3.79 19.22 0.98
N ASP A 36 3.35 18.02 0.63
CA ASP A 36 1.96 17.69 0.36
C ASP A 36 1.54 16.46 1.18
N VAL A 37 0.45 16.61 1.94
CA VAL A 37 -0.17 15.59 2.80
C VAL A 37 -1.50 15.09 2.23
N SER A 38 -1.77 15.34 0.95
CA SER A 38 -2.97 14.87 0.25
C SER A 38 -3.00 13.34 0.10
N TRP A 39 -4.18 12.79 -0.20
CA TRP A 39 -4.30 11.37 -0.55
C TRP A 39 -3.48 11.02 -1.81
N ALA A 40 -3.36 11.96 -2.76
CA ALA A 40 -2.54 11.74 -3.95
C ALA A 40 -1.06 11.54 -3.58
N SER A 41 -0.55 12.34 -2.64
CA SER A 41 0.80 12.17 -2.09
C SER A 41 0.97 10.82 -1.38
N CYS A 42 -0.01 10.41 -0.57
CA CYS A 42 -0.01 9.08 0.07
C CYS A 42 0.03 7.94 -0.96
N VAL A 43 -0.73 8.05 -2.05
CA VAL A 43 -0.72 7.08 -3.16
C VAL A 43 0.63 7.06 -3.87
N THR A 44 1.27 8.21 -4.08
CA THR A 44 2.62 8.29 -4.65
C THR A 44 3.63 7.57 -3.76
N MET A 45 3.59 7.82 -2.44
CA MET A 45 4.42 7.12 -1.46
C MET A 45 4.21 5.61 -1.52
N MET A 46 2.95 5.12 -1.44
CA MET A 46 2.65 3.68 -1.46
C MET A 46 3.04 2.98 -2.77
N ARG A 47 3.07 3.71 -3.89
CA ARG A 47 3.49 3.18 -5.19
C ARG A 47 4.99 3.15 -5.39
N SER A 48 5.76 3.80 -4.51
CA SER A 48 7.20 3.76 -4.56
C SER A 48 7.70 2.33 -4.34
N ARG A 49 8.68 1.92 -5.15
CA ARG A 49 9.30 0.58 -5.02
C ARG A 49 10.04 0.42 -3.70
N SER A 50 10.54 1.52 -3.13
CA SER A 50 11.23 1.52 -1.84
C SER A 50 10.29 1.58 -0.65
N PHE A 51 8.99 1.85 -0.84
CA PHE A 51 8.05 2.11 0.26
C PHE A 51 8.09 1.05 1.36
N LEU A 52 7.98 -0.23 0.98
CA LEU A 52 8.02 -1.33 1.95
C LEU A 52 9.37 -1.46 2.64
N ALA A 53 10.47 -1.26 1.91
CA ALA A 53 11.80 -1.28 2.49
C ALA A 53 11.99 -0.13 3.48
N SER A 54 11.53 1.08 3.14
CA SER A 54 11.55 2.25 4.02
C SER A 54 10.69 2.03 5.27
N LEU A 55 9.52 1.41 5.12
CA LEU A 55 8.62 1.11 6.23
C LEU A 55 9.20 0.05 7.17
N LEU A 56 9.79 -1.03 6.64
CA LEU A 56 10.41 -2.09 7.44
C LEU A 56 11.68 -1.60 8.16
N ASN A 57 12.42 -0.67 7.55
CA ASN A 57 13.63 -0.08 8.13
C ASN A 57 13.36 1.19 8.94
N ILE A 58 12.13 1.43 9.37
CA ILE A 58 11.78 2.63 10.14
C ILE A 58 12.56 2.73 11.46
N GLN A 59 12.85 1.59 12.12
CA GLN A 59 13.66 1.57 13.33
C GLN A 59 15.08 2.06 13.06
N GLN A 60 15.71 1.57 11.99
CA GLN A 60 17.03 2.04 11.58
C GLN A 60 17.01 3.53 11.23
N ALA A 61 15.93 4.02 10.61
CA ALA A 61 15.77 5.44 10.33
C ALA A 61 15.62 6.30 11.60
N VAL A 62 15.05 5.75 12.68
CA VAL A 62 15.02 6.38 14.00
C VAL A 62 16.44 6.45 14.57
N ASP A 63 17.16 5.34 14.52
CA ASP A 63 18.52 5.23 15.06
C ASP A 63 19.51 6.14 14.31
N ASP A 64 19.33 6.28 12.99
CA ASP A 64 20.07 7.19 12.11
C ASP A 64 19.68 8.68 12.31
N GLY A 65 18.67 8.98 13.13
CA GLY A 65 18.18 10.34 13.36
C GLY A 65 17.46 10.97 12.16
N LYS A 66 17.00 10.16 11.18
CA LYS A 66 16.27 10.62 9.99
C LYS A 66 14.83 11.02 10.31
N LEU A 67 14.29 10.56 11.45
CA LEU A 67 12.98 10.97 11.93
C LEU A 67 13.09 12.22 12.81
N THR A 68 12.55 13.33 12.31
CA THR A 68 12.50 14.57 13.09
C THR A 68 11.44 14.45 14.20
N LYS A 69 11.73 15.05 15.36
CA LYS A 69 10.77 15.10 16.49
C LYS A 69 9.42 15.69 16.10
N GLU A 70 9.43 16.67 15.20
CA GLU A 70 8.22 17.32 14.71
C GLU A 70 7.36 16.36 13.87
N ASN A 71 7.97 15.61 12.96
CA ASN A 71 7.25 14.61 12.17
C ASN A 71 6.63 13.50 13.04
N VAL A 72 7.35 13.06 14.07
CA VAL A 72 6.83 12.08 15.05
C VAL A 72 5.66 12.66 15.83
N LYS A 73 5.77 13.91 16.29
CA LYS A 73 4.69 14.60 17.02
C LYS A 73 3.42 14.73 16.17
N VAL A 74 3.55 15.11 14.91
CA VAL A 74 2.42 15.23 13.98
C VAL A 74 1.81 13.87 13.68
N ALA A 75 2.63 12.85 13.41
CA ALA A 75 2.15 11.49 13.18
C ALA A 75 1.37 10.96 14.40
N LYS A 76 1.86 11.20 15.61
CA LYS A 76 1.16 10.83 16.85
C LYS A 76 -0.17 11.57 16.97
N ALA A 77 -0.21 12.88 16.75
CA ALA A 77 -1.45 13.66 16.82
C ALA A 77 -2.50 13.19 15.80
N LEU A 78 -2.08 12.79 14.59
CA LEU A 78 -2.96 12.22 13.58
C LEU A 78 -3.55 10.87 14.01
N LEU A 79 -2.73 9.99 14.60
CA LEU A 79 -3.22 8.73 15.15
C LEU A 79 -4.15 8.94 16.35
N ASP A 80 -3.83 9.90 17.22
CA ASP A 80 -4.64 10.24 18.38
C ASP A 80 -6.01 10.81 17.99
N SER A 81 -6.10 11.46 16.82
CA SER A 81 -7.34 11.98 16.24
C SER A 81 -8.26 10.91 15.63
N ILE A 82 -7.79 9.67 15.50
CA ILE A 82 -8.64 8.54 15.11
C ILE A 82 -9.52 8.19 16.31
N GLU A 83 -10.81 8.55 16.25
CA GLU A 83 -11.79 8.26 17.29
C GLU A 83 -11.88 6.76 17.62
N GLY A 84 -11.72 6.43 18.89
CA GLY A 84 -11.88 5.10 19.49
C GLY A 84 -11.79 5.28 21.00
N ASP A 85 -12.73 4.69 21.76
CA ASP A 85 -12.93 4.97 23.19
C ASP A 85 -11.78 4.47 24.08
N SER A 86 -10.87 3.65 23.54
CA SER A 86 -9.70 3.13 24.25
C SER A 86 -8.41 3.18 23.43
N GLU A 87 -7.25 3.24 24.10
CA GLU A 87 -5.95 3.02 23.45
C GLU A 87 -5.88 1.66 22.75
N ASP A 88 -6.56 0.64 23.28
CA ASP A 88 -6.64 -0.70 22.70
C ASP A 88 -7.35 -0.68 21.33
N ASP A 89 -8.37 0.15 21.13
CA ASP A 89 -9.03 0.31 19.83
C ASP A 89 -8.10 0.95 18.81
N LYS A 90 -7.31 1.95 19.22
CA LYS A 90 -6.32 2.61 18.37
C LYS A 90 -5.20 1.66 17.97
N VAL A 91 -4.65 0.90 18.94
CA VAL A 91 -3.63 -0.12 18.69
C VAL A 91 -4.17 -1.22 17.78
N ASN A 92 -5.40 -1.70 18.01
CA ASN A 92 -6.02 -2.70 17.16
C ASN A 92 -6.29 -2.20 15.74
N ILE A 93 -6.70 -0.94 15.57
CA ILE A 93 -6.87 -0.33 14.24
C ILE A 93 -5.53 -0.27 13.51
N VAL A 94 -4.48 0.25 14.16
CA VAL A 94 -3.14 0.36 13.56
C VAL A 94 -2.57 -1.03 13.26
N ALA A 95 -2.66 -1.98 14.18
CA ALA A 95 -2.19 -3.36 13.98
C ALA A 95 -2.93 -4.04 12.83
N ARG A 96 -4.27 -3.93 12.78
CA ARG A 96 -5.08 -4.50 11.69
C ARG A 96 -4.78 -3.85 10.35
N THR A 97 -4.62 -2.53 10.29
CA THR A 97 -4.30 -1.84 9.03
C THR A 97 -2.88 -2.14 8.57
N SER A 98 -1.89 -2.13 9.46
CA SER A 98 -0.51 -2.53 9.14
C SER A 98 -0.42 -3.98 8.68
N SER A 99 -1.06 -4.93 9.39
CA SER A 99 -1.13 -6.33 8.96
C SER A 99 -1.84 -6.49 7.62
N ALA A 100 -2.93 -5.77 7.36
CA ALA A 100 -3.61 -5.82 6.07
C ALA A 100 -2.75 -5.28 4.92
N VAL A 101 -2.00 -4.20 5.16
CA VAL A 101 -1.05 -3.65 4.18
C VAL A 101 0.08 -4.64 3.92
N VAL A 102 0.68 -5.21 4.96
CA VAL A 102 1.73 -6.24 4.81
C VAL A 102 1.19 -7.45 4.07
N ALA A 103 0.04 -8.00 4.47
CA ALA A 103 -0.57 -9.17 3.83
C ALA A 103 -0.90 -8.91 2.35
N TYR A 104 -1.46 -7.74 2.03
CA TYR A 104 -1.72 -7.33 0.65
C TYR A 104 -0.43 -7.29 -0.17
N HIS A 105 0.62 -6.65 0.35
CA HIS A 105 1.88 -6.53 -0.36
C HIS A 105 2.63 -7.86 -0.48
N THR A 106 2.57 -8.73 0.53
CA THR A 106 3.08 -10.10 0.46
C THR A 106 2.35 -10.89 -0.63
N ALA A 107 1.02 -10.87 -0.65
CA ALA A 107 0.23 -11.55 -1.67
C ALA A 107 0.52 -11.02 -3.07
N VAL A 108 0.62 -9.70 -3.25
CA VAL A 108 1.00 -9.08 -4.53
C VAL A 108 2.42 -9.47 -4.94
N SER A 109 3.36 -9.55 -3.99
CA SER A 109 4.74 -9.97 -4.26
C SER A 109 4.80 -11.44 -4.70
N GLU A 110 4.08 -12.33 -4.02
CA GLU A 110 3.97 -13.75 -4.37
C GLU A 110 3.33 -13.96 -5.75
N ILE A 111 2.23 -13.26 -6.03
CA ILE A 111 1.58 -13.29 -7.33
C ILE A 111 2.53 -12.75 -8.41
N SER A 112 3.17 -11.61 -8.16
CA SER A 112 4.15 -11.02 -9.09
C SER A 112 5.30 -11.99 -9.38
N ALA A 113 5.88 -12.62 -8.35
CA ALA A 113 6.93 -13.61 -8.50
C ALA A 113 6.46 -14.83 -9.32
N ARG A 114 5.26 -15.34 -9.03
CA ARG A 114 4.66 -16.48 -9.74
C ARG A 114 4.47 -16.21 -11.23
N PHE A 115 4.23 -14.96 -11.61
CA PHE A 115 4.02 -14.56 -12.99
C PHE A 115 5.16 -13.74 -13.59
N GLY A 116 6.37 -13.83 -13.03
CA GLY A 116 7.57 -13.18 -13.57
C GLY A 116 7.50 -11.64 -13.65
N GLY A 117 6.71 -11.01 -12.77
CA GLY A 117 6.52 -9.55 -12.74
C GLY A 117 5.58 -9.01 -13.81
N VAL A 118 4.92 -9.87 -14.58
CA VAL A 118 4.03 -9.49 -15.68
C VAL A 118 2.66 -9.07 -15.13
N CYS A 119 2.12 -7.95 -15.61
CA CYS A 119 0.82 -7.46 -15.13
C CYS A 119 -0.31 -8.40 -15.59
N ALA A 120 -1.39 -8.52 -14.80
CA ALA A 120 -2.55 -9.36 -15.14
C ALA A 120 -3.14 -9.05 -16.53
N LYS A 121 -3.10 -7.79 -16.97
CA LYS A 121 -3.55 -7.38 -18.32
C LYS A 121 -2.66 -7.92 -19.45
N ASP A 122 -1.38 -8.15 -19.17
CA ASP A 122 -0.39 -8.66 -20.12
C ASP A 122 -0.40 -10.20 -20.12
N LEU A 123 -0.74 -10.81 -18.98
CA LEU A 123 -1.01 -12.26 -18.85
C LEU A 123 -2.34 -12.68 -19.48
N PHE A 124 -3.35 -11.80 -19.40
CA PHE A 124 -4.70 -12.01 -19.89
C PHE A 124 -5.11 -10.87 -20.83
N PRO A 125 -4.53 -10.79 -22.04
CA PRO A 125 -4.92 -9.79 -23.02
C PRO A 125 -6.41 -9.93 -23.34
N GLU A 126 -7.06 -8.81 -23.71
CA GLU A 126 -8.48 -8.80 -24.07
C GLU A 126 -8.81 -9.92 -25.06
N GLY A 127 -9.87 -10.68 -24.76
CA GLY A 127 -10.26 -11.88 -25.51
C GLY A 127 -9.80 -13.23 -24.92
N TRP A 128 -9.14 -13.25 -23.75
CA TRP A 128 -8.84 -14.51 -23.04
C TRP A 128 -10.11 -15.31 -22.67
N HIS A 129 -11.17 -14.60 -22.25
CA HIS A 129 -12.47 -15.22 -21.97
C HIS A 129 -13.15 -15.79 -23.21
N SER A 130 -13.03 -15.14 -24.38
CA SER A 130 -13.59 -15.65 -25.64
C SER A 130 -12.91 -16.94 -26.12
N ARG A 131 -11.59 -17.08 -25.91
CA ARG A 131 -10.84 -18.26 -26.34
C ARG A 131 -11.10 -19.50 -25.48
N ARG A 132 -11.28 -19.34 -24.16
CA ARG A 132 -11.63 -20.48 -23.28
C ARG A 132 -13.07 -20.97 -23.48
N HIS A 133 -14.02 -20.06 -23.73
CA HIS A 133 -15.40 -20.48 -24.03
C HIS A 133 -15.46 -21.26 -25.36
N GLN A 134 -14.77 -20.81 -26.41
CA GLN A 134 -14.77 -21.51 -27.70
C GLN A 134 -14.01 -22.84 -27.67
N SER A 135 -12.93 -22.97 -26.90
CA SER A 135 -12.19 -24.23 -26.79
C SER A 135 -12.86 -25.25 -25.87
N ALA A 136 -13.57 -24.81 -24.82
CA ALA A 136 -14.44 -25.68 -24.02
C ALA A 136 -15.64 -26.19 -24.83
N LEU A 137 -16.26 -25.33 -25.65
CA LEU A 137 -17.35 -25.71 -26.55
C LEU A 137 -16.91 -26.66 -27.67
N ARG A 138 -15.71 -26.48 -28.25
CA ARG A 138 -15.15 -27.43 -29.24
C ARG A 138 -14.85 -28.81 -28.65
N ARG A 139 -14.28 -28.88 -27.44
CA ARG A 139 -14.07 -30.17 -26.75
C ARG A 139 -15.39 -30.83 -26.39
N SER A 140 -16.41 -30.06 -26.02
CA SER A 140 -17.74 -30.61 -25.80
C SER A 140 -18.37 -31.13 -27.10
N ALA A 141 -18.17 -30.46 -28.23
CA ALA A 141 -18.68 -30.90 -29.53
C ALA A 141 -17.96 -32.16 -30.08
N GLU A 142 -16.65 -32.30 -29.85
CA GLU A 142 -15.90 -33.52 -30.24
C GLU A 142 -16.27 -34.75 -29.39
N VAL A 143 -16.66 -34.55 -28.13
CA VAL A 143 -17.20 -35.62 -27.27
C VAL A 143 -18.62 -36.04 -27.68
N TYR A 144 -19.32 -35.22 -28.48
CA TYR A 144 -20.67 -35.48 -28.99
C TYR A 144 -20.74 -35.62 -30.53
N ASN A 145 -19.67 -36.06 -31.20
CA ASN A 145 -19.79 -36.53 -32.59
C ASN A 145 -20.37 -37.96 -32.62
N LEU A 146 -21.69 -38.01 -32.85
CA LEU A 146 -22.29 -38.83 -33.90
C LEU A 146 -21.75 -38.39 -35.28
#